data_AF-A0A1G9XXB6-F1
#
_entry.id   AF-A0A1G9XXB6-F1
#
_cell.length_a   1.000
_cell.length_b   1.000
_cell.length_c   1.000
_cell.angle_alpha   90.00
_cell.angle_beta   90.00
_cell.angle_gamma   90.00
#
_symmetry.space_group_name_H-M   'P 1'
#
loop_
_entity.id
_entity.type
_entity.pdbx_description
1 polymer ?
#
loop_
_entity_poly.entity_id
_entity_poly.type
_entity_poly.pdbx_seq_one_letter_code
_entity_poly.pdbx_strand_id
1 'polypeptide(L)'
;MSRLPSTLLVVGLIVLAGCTGGPPAGSETATQTQTPATITHDGPTTSTSPTPTTNESRVVDFDELNADQQAAFRDALDGTVAFVPNSSYVAADEGYPSDQAGPFRDTDYVRYEGELYRIDIDYGAGELYASYGISAELGVPSDSETVTNFTDLPADLRDEVRTALVEGDYYAPSGKWDSLPQPLGDTDYVRYENETYRMEYVVGDQWADLMTVERVD
;
A
#
# COMPACT_ATOMS: atom_id res chain seq x y z
N MET A 1 -5.57 -35.94 -40.31
CA MET A 1 -4.26 -35.46 -40.80
C MET A 1 -4.26 -33.95 -40.53
N SER A 2 -3.44 -33.34 -39.68
CA SER A 2 -2.11 -33.65 -39.14
C SER A 2 -2.02 -33.29 -37.66
N ARG A 3 -1.18 -34.03 -36.94
CA ARG A 3 -0.64 -33.73 -35.60
C ARG A 3 0.61 -32.84 -35.77
N LEU A 4 0.95 -32.00 -34.79
CA LEU A 4 2.10 -32.22 -33.89
C LEU A 4 2.33 -31.00 -32.94
N PRO A 5 2.91 -31.26 -31.75
CA PRO A 5 3.12 -30.34 -30.62
C PRO A 5 4.54 -29.75 -30.62
N SER A 6 4.84 -28.82 -29.70
CA SER A 6 6.17 -28.58 -29.09
C SER A 6 6.18 -27.27 -28.31
N THR A 7 6.99 -26.99 -27.30
CA THR A 7 7.82 -27.73 -26.32
C THR A 7 8.38 -26.60 -25.44
N LEU A 8 8.25 -26.72 -24.12
CA LEU A 8 8.88 -25.81 -23.15
C LEU A 8 10.40 -26.01 -23.15
N LEU A 9 11.18 -24.92 -23.14
CA LEU A 9 12.61 -24.97 -22.83
C LEU A 9 12.99 -23.76 -21.97
N VAL A 10 13.24 -24.01 -20.68
CA VAL A 10 13.81 -23.08 -19.71
C VAL A 10 15.28 -23.43 -19.55
N VAL A 11 16.17 -22.49 -19.90
CA VAL A 11 17.62 -22.55 -19.63
C VAL A 11 18.13 -21.12 -19.43
N GLY A 12 18.92 -20.89 -18.37
CA GLY A 12 19.83 -19.75 -18.30
C GLY A 12 20.16 -19.30 -16.86
N LEU A 13 21.02 -20.02 -16.13
CA LEU A 13 22.48 -19.87 -15.98
C LEU A 13 22.90 -18.89 -14.88
N ILE A 14 23.42 -19.47 -13.81
CA ILE A 14 24.15 -18.86 -12.69
C ILE A 14 25.53 -18.40 -13.18
N VAL A 15 25.95 -17.18 -12.84
CA VAL A 15 27.37 -16.76 -12.89
C VAL A 15 27.77 -16.15 -11.55
N LEU A 16 28.56 -16.90 -10.79
CA LEU A 16 29.37 -16.38 -9.68
C LEU A 16 30.65 -15.78 -10.25
N ALA A 17 30.96 -14.54 -9.88
CA ALA A 17 32.31 -13.98 -10.00
C ALA A 17 32.69 -13.31 -8.68
N GLY A 18 33.48 -14.04 -7.88
CA GLY A 18 34.25 -13.44 -6.80
C GLY A 18 35.47 -12.73 -7.35
N CYS A 19 35.86 -11.62 -6.72
CA CYS A 19 37.17 -11.01 -6.91
C CYS A 19 37.80 -10.77 -5.53
N THR A 20 38.68 -11.70 -5.15
CA THR A 20 39.67 -11.55 -4.09
C THR A 20 40.88 -10.80 -4.64
N GLY A 21 41.33 -9.73 -3.98
CA GLY A 21 42.59 -9.04 -4.32
C GLY A 21 43.03 -8.05 -3.25
N GLY A 22 44.00 -8.47 -2.43
CA GLY A 22 44.65 -7.69 -1.37
C GLY A 22 45.75 -6.71 -1.86
N PRO A 23 46.51 -6.09 -0.93
CA PRO A 23 47.01 -4.70 -1.01
C PRO A 23 48.43 -4.56 -1.58
N PRO A 24 48.90 -3.30 -1.76
CA PRO A 24 50.22 -2.98 -1.22
C PRO A 24 50.29 -1.70 -0.38
N ALA A 25 51.21 -1.75 0.58
CA ALA A 25 51.64 -0.67 1.45
C ALA A 25 52.50 0.38 0.72
N GLY A 26 52.40 1.64 1.17
CA GLY A 26 53.31 2.72 0.82
C GLY A 26 53.22 3.83 1.86
N SER A 27 54.22 3.89 2.75
CA SER A 27 54.45 4.99 3.69
C SER A 27 54.98 6.22 2.96
N GLU A 28 54.42 7.39 3.22
CA GLU A 28 55.21 8.64 3.31
C GLU A 28 54.67 9.51 4.45
N THR A 29 55.56 9.75 5.42
CA THR A 29 55.40 10.65 6.55
C THR A 29 55.50 12.10 6.06
N ALA A 30 54.40 12.86 6.09
CA ALA A 30 54.43 14.31 5.90
C ALA A 30 54.43 15.02 7.26
N THR A 31 55.59 15.53 7.66
CA THR A 31 55.74 16.50 8.74
C THR A 31 55.06 17.81 8.33
N GLN A 32 53.95 18.18 8.96
CA GLN A 32 53.40 19.53 8.87
C GLN A 32 53.80 20.35 10.10
N THR A 33 54.66 21.33 9.85
CA THR A 33 54.99 22.44 10.73
C THR A 33 53.73 23.24 11.06
N GLN A 34 53.38 23.33 12.35
CA GLN A 34 52.33 24.24 12.83
C GLN A 34 52.84 25.68 12.79
N THR A 35 52.17 26.53 12.02
CA THR A 35 52.27 28.00 12.11
C THR A 35 51.16 28.47 13.05
N PRO A 36 51.42 29.33 14.06
CA PRO A 36 50.36 29.85 14.92
C PRO A 36 49.47 30.80 14.12
N ALA A 37 48.20 30.45 13.93
CA ALA A 37 47.21 31.35 13.37
C ALA A 37 46.69 32.30 14.45
N THR A 38 46.84 33.59 14.16
CA THR A 38 46.34 34.76 14.89
C THR A 38 44.87 34.62 15.28
N ILE A 39 44.59 34.79 16.59
CA ILE A 39 43.23 34.93 17.13
C ILE A 39 42.62 36.20 16.51
N THR A 40 41.65 36.02 15.61
CA THR A 40 40.87 37.12 15.03
C THR A 40 39.40 36.90 15.38
N HIS A 41 38.97 37.64 16.39
CA HIS A 41 37.61 38.13 16.68
C HIS A 41 36.41 37.24 16.29
N ASP A 42 35.76 36.67 17.32
CA ASP A 42 34.40 36.13 17.26
C ASP A 42 33.41 37.21 16.79
N GLY A 43 32.99 37.13 15.53
CA GLY A 43 31.73 37.70 15.06
C GLY A 43 30.69 36.57 14.95
N PRO A 44 29.41 36.78 15.31
CA PRO A 44 28.40 35.76 15.14
C PRO A 44 28.26 35.45 13.64
N THR A 45 28.69 34.27 13.22
CA THR A 45 28.36 33.72 11.91
C THR A 45 26.90 33.29 11.96
N THR A 46 25.99 34.19 11.58
CA THR A 46 24.60 33.83 11.29
C THR A 46 24.62 32.88 10.10
N SER A 47 24.55 31.58 10.37
CA SER A 47 24.29 30.57 9.35
C SER A 47 22.83 30.72 8.94
N THR A 48 22.58 31.52 7.91
CA THR A 48 21.29 31.49 7.21
C THR A 48 21.23 30.18 6.45
N SER A 49 20.58 29.18 7.05
CA SER A 49 20.06 28.04 6.30
C SER A 49 19.26 28.59 5.11
N PRO A 50 19.47 28.13 3.87
CA PRO A 50 18.69 28.61 2.75
C PRO A 50 17.21 28.32 3.07
N THR A 51 16.39 29.38 3.13
CA THR A 51 14.94 29.22 3.14
C THR A 51 14.58 28.36 1.93
N PRO A 52 13.91 27.22 2.11
CA PRO A 52 13.47 26.42 0.98
C PRO A 52 12.60 27.32 0.11
N THR A 53 12.96 27.47 -1.16
CA THR A 53 12.10 28.17 -2.12
C THR A 53 10.88 27.28 -2.35
N THR A 54 9.78 27.57 -1.68
CA THR A 54 8.52 26.88 -1.89
C THR A 54 8.10 27.04 -3.36
N ASN A 55 7.87 25.93 -4.04
CA ASN A 55 7.27 25.96 -5.36
C ASN A 55 5.76 26.20 -5.17
N GLU A 56 5.27 27.39 -5.51
CA GLU A 56 3.85 27.73 -5.37
C GLU A 56 2.93 26.75 -6.13
N SER A 57 3.41 26.02 -7.14
CA SER A 57 2.61 24.98 -7.82
C SER A 57 2.39 23.71 -6.99
N ARG A 58 3.01 23.62 -5.81
CA ARG A 58 2.90 22.51 -4.83
C ARG A 58 2.22 22.98 -3.54
N VAL A 59 1.59 24.16 -3.56
CA VAL A 59 0.83 24.72 -2.46
C VAL A 59 -0.64 24.74 -2.85
N VAL A 60 -1.51 24.24 -1.97
CA VAL A 60 -2.97 24.41 -2.08
C VAL A 60 -3.46 25.35 -0.99
N ASP A 61 -4.36 26.26 -1.33
CA ASP A 61 -5.01 27.11 -0.33
C ASP A 61 -6.09 26.29 0.40
N PHE A 62 -6.14 26.38 1.72
CA PHE A 62 -7.09 25.60 2.53
C PHE A 62 -8.55 25.77 2.11
N ASP A 63 -8.92 26.98 1.66
CA ASP A 63 -10.29 27.29 1.21
C ASP A 63 -10.66 26.62 -0.13
N GLU A 64 -9.69 26.10 -0.88
CA GLU A 64 -9.91 25.33 -2.10
C GLU A 64 -10.20 23.85 -1.82
N LEU A 65 -9.90 23.38 -0.60
CA LEU A 65 -10.23 22.02 -0.15
C LEU A 65 -11.73 21.90 0.13
N ASN A 66 -12.29 20.71 -0.14
CA ASN A 66 -13.69 20.42 0.22
C ASN A 66 -13.84 20.24 1.75
N ALA A 67 -15.08 20.11 2.25
CA ALA A 67 -15.35 20.06 3.69
C ALA A 67 -14.63 18.90 4.41
N ASP A 68 -14.57 17.71 3.79
CA ASP A 68 -13.95 16.52 4.37
C ASP A 68 -12.42 16.63 4.35
N GLN A 69 -11.85 17.20 3.29
CA GLN A 69 -10.42 17.50 3.18
C GLN A 69 -9.98 18.55 4.20
N GLN A 70 -10.79 19.61 4.37
CA GLN A 70 -10.54 20.62 5.40
C GLN A 70 -10.60 20.01 6.80
N ALA A 71 -11.52 19.06 7.04
CA ALA A 71 -11.61 18.35 8.32
C ALA A 71 -10.38 17.46 8.53
N ALA A 72 -9.98 16.67 7.54
CA ALA A 72 -8.78 15.83 7.60
C ALA A 72 -7.52 16.65 7.87
N PHE A 73 -7.35 17.80 7.21
CA PHE A 73 -6.21 18.69 7.47
C PHE A 73 -6.23 19.22 8.91
N ARG A 74 -7.39 19.68 9.41
CA ARG A 74 -7.50 20.20 10.78
C ARG A 74 -7.22 19.12 11.83
N ASP A 75 -7.77 17.93 11.65
CA ASP A 75 -7.50 16.80 12.54
C ASP A 75 -6.02 16.41 12.50
N ALA A 76 -5.38 16.56 11.34
CA ALA A 76 -3.95 16.29 11.18
C ALA A 76 -3.02 17.34 11.82
N LEU A 77 -3.54 18.50 12.23
CA LEU A 77 -2.82 19.45 13.08
C LEU A 77 -2.65 18.90 14.50
N ASP A 78 -3.57 18.05 14.96
CA ASP A 78 -3.58 17.47 16.30
C ASP A 78 -2.93 16.08 16.34
N GLY A 79 -2.69 15.43 15.20
CA GLY A 79 -2.08 14.11 15.12
C GLY A 79 -2.02 13.52 13.72
N THR A 80 -1.75 12.22 13.63
CA THR A 80 -1.79 11.50 12.34
C THR A 80 -3.24 11.17 11.99
N VAL A 81 -3.65 11.39 10.74
CA VAL A 81 -4.95 10.97 10.22
C VAL A 81 -4.80 9.86 9.19
N ALA A 82 -5.77 8.95 9.13
CA ALA A 82 -5.79 7.85 8.18
C ALA A 82 -6.75 8.12 7.02
N PHE A 83 -6.34 7.71 5.82
CA PHE A 83 -7.17 7.66 4.63
C PHE A 83 -7.50 6.20 4.30
N VAL A 84 -8.73 5.79 4.61
CA VAL A 84 -9.21 4.41 4.63
C VAL A 84 -10.13 4.12 3.43
N PRO A 85 -10.36 2.85 3.05
CA PRO A 85 -11.25 2.53 1.93
C PRO A 85 -12.65 3.11 2.11
N ASN A 86 -13.25 3.60 1.02
CA ASN A 86 -14.62 4.08 1.03
C ASN A 86 -15.58 2.88 0.99
N SER A 87 -15.95 2.38 2.16
CA SER A 87 -16.78 1.19 2.34
C SER A 87 -17.68 1.33 3.57
N SER A 88 -18.92 0.83 3.47
CA SER A 88 -19.84 0.79 4.62
C SER A 88 -19.42 -0.19 5.72
N TYR A 89 -18.37 -0.98 5.47
CA TYR A 89 -17.80 -1.93 6.42
C TYR A 89 -16.59 -1.36 7.17
N VAL A 90 -16.13 -0.17 6.79
CA VAL A 90 -15.13 0.59 7.54
C VAL A 90 -15.89 1.59 8.40
N ALA A 91 -15.62 1.63 9.70
CA ALA A 91 -16.32 2.54 10.58
C ALA A 91 -15.93 4.00 10.27
N ALA A 92 -16.90 4.90 10.42
CA ALA A 92 -16.70 6.31 10.05
C ALA A 92 -15.67 7.05 10.93
N ASP A 93 -15.30 6.48 12.08
CA ASP A 93 -14.30 7.00 13.01
C ASP A 93 -12.90 6.42 12.80
N GLU A 94 -12.72 5.45 11.88
CA GLU A 94 -11.40 4.90 11.54
C GLU A 94 -10.56 5.85 10.67
N GLY A 95 -11.20 6.80 9.98
CA GLY A 95 -10.50 7.79 9.18
C GLY A 95 -11.37 8.42 8.10
N TYR A 96 -10.70 9.09 7.17
CA TYR A 96 -11.33 9.74 6.02
C TYR A 96 -11.34 8.81 4.81
N PRO A 97 -12.35 8.88 3.92
CA PRO A 97 -12.35 8.10 2.69
C PRO A 97 -11.10 8.36 1.84
N SER A 98 -10.52 7.31 1.26
CA SER A 98 -9.22 7.37 0.55
C SER A 98 -9.20 8.28 -0.68
N ASP A 99 -10.36 8.60 -1.24
CA ASP A 99 -10.50 9.56 -2.33
C ASP A 99 -10.33 11.01 -1.86
N GLN A 100 -10.46 11.29 -0.56
CA GLN A 100 -10.18 12.60 0.03
C GLN A 100 -8.69 12.91 0.13
N ALA A 101 -7.80 11.91 0.04
CA ALA A 101 -6.36 12.12 0.07
C ALA A 101 -5.82 12.87 -1.18
N GLY A 102 -6.60 12.95 -2.26
CA GLY A 102 -6.15 13.42 -3.57
C GLY A 102 -5.31 14.70 -3.55
N PRO A 103 -5.81 15.84 -3.04
CA PRO A 103 -5.05 17.09 -3.02
C PRO A 103 -3.73 16.99 -2.25
N PHE A 104 -3.70 16.19 -1.19
CA PHE A 104 -2.55 16.01 -0.32
C PHE A 104 -1.46 15.11 -0.92
N ARG A 105 -1.81 14.28 -1.92
CA ARG A 105 -0.84 13.45 -2.67
C ARG A 105 -0.09 14.24 -3.74
N ASP A 106 -0.74 15.25 -4.30
CA ASP A 106 -0.23 16.04 -5.41
C ASP A 106 0.49 17.33 -4.95
N THR A 107 0.25 17.74 -3.70
CA THR A 107 0.81 18.96 -3.10
C THR A 107 1.70 18.65 -1.92
N ASP A 108 2.71 19.49 -1.71
CA ASP A 108 3.66 19.34 -0.61
C ASP A 108 3.24 20.20 0.61
N TYR A 109 2.38 21.20 0.38
CA TYR A 109 1.99 22.18 1.40
C TYR A 109 0.53 22.63 1.28
N VAL A 110 -0.05 22.96 2.43
CA VAL A 110 -1.33 23.66 2.54
C VAL A 110 -1.10 25.03 3.16
N ARG A 111 -1.69 26.08 2.58
CA ARG A 111 -1.73 27.41 3.19
C ARG A 111 -2.99 27.54 4.04
N TYR A 112 -2.82 27.67 5.36
CA TYR A 112 -3.90 27.76 6.33
C TYR A 112 -3.67 28.95 7.26
N GLU A 113 -4.68 29.82 7.39
CA GLU A 113 -4.61 31.03 8.24
C GLU A 113 -3.40 31.96 7.95
N GLY A 114 -2.93 31.96 6.69
CA GLY A 114 -1.77 32.76 6.27
C GLY A 114 -0.42 32.13 6.58
N GLU A 115 -0.40 30.93 7.14
CA GLU A 115 0.80 30.15 7.43
C GLU A 115 0.91 28.95 6.48
N LEU A 116 2.13 28.46 6.28
CA LEU A 116 2.40 27.33 5.40
C LEU A 116 2.64 26.07 6.23
N TYR A 117 1.92 25.01 5.90
CA TYR A 117 2.03 23.72 6.55
C TYR A 117 2.49 22.69 5.54
N ARG A 118 3.53 21.93 5.88
CA ARG A 118 3.99 20.79 5.11
C ARG A 118 3.07 19.61 5.35
N ILE A 119 2.72 18.93 4.27
CA ILE A 119 2.00 17.67 4.28
C ILE A 119 3.01 16.55 4.06
N ASP A 120 2.91 15.50 4.88
CA ASP A 120 3.63 14.25 4.64
C ASP A 120 2.61 13.10 4.62
N ILE A 121 2.61 12.34 3.53
CA ILE A 121 1.79 11.13 3.38
C ILE A 121 2.72 9.93 3.38
N ASP A 122 2.52 9.04 4.35
CA ASP A 122 3.13 7.72 4.36
C ASP A 122 2.18 6.72 3.69
N TYR A 123 2.55 6.34 2.46
CA TYR A 123 1.73 5.51 1.60
C TYR A 123 1.74 4.06 2.07
N GLY A 124 0.56 3.55 2.39
CA GLY A 124 0.37 2.18 2.85
C GLY A 124 1.02 1.85 4.20
N ALA A 125 1.20 2.85 5.07
CA ALA A 125 1.71 2.65 6.42
C ALA A 125 0.63 2.51 7.51
N GLY A 126 -0.64 2.69 7.13
CA GLY A 126 -1.78 2.56 8.03
C GLY A 126 -2.24 1.12 8.22
N GLU A 127 -3.50 0.98 8.61
CA GLU A 127 -4.15 -0.33 8.75
C GLU A 127 -4.36 -0.99 7.39
N LEU A 128 -4.22 -2.32 7.35
CA LEU A 128 -4.50 -3.12 6.16
C LEU A 128 -5.99 -3.47 6.12
N TYR A 129 -6.65 -3.00 5.08
CA TYR A 129 -8.00 -3.42 4.74
C TYR A 129 -7.95 -4.39 3.58
N ALA A 130 -8.87 -5.34 3.55
CA ALA A 130 -8.93 -6.24 2.41
C ALA A 130 -10.35 -6.59 2.01
N SER A 131 -10.45 -6.95 0.75
CA SER A 131 -11.63 -7.30 -0.02
C SER A 131 -11.42 -8.67 -0.64
N TYR A 132 -12.49 -9.33 -1.08
CA TYR A 132 -12.35 -10.59 -1.78
C TYR A 132 -13.43 -10.80 -2.82
N GLY A 133 -13.08 -11.60 -3.83
CA GLY A 133 -13.98 -12.12 -4.84
C GLY A 133 -14.03 -13.64 -4.76
N ILE A 134 -15.23 -14.18 -4.96
CA ILE A 134 -15.47 -15.61 -5.19
C ILE A 134 -16.03 -15.72 -6.60
N SER A 135 -15.42 -16.50 -7.48
CA SER A 135 -16.03 -16.88 -8.76
C SER A 135 -16.39 -18.37 -8.73
N ALA A 136 -17.47 -18.72 -9.42
CA ALA A 136 -17.89 -20.09 -9.59
C ALA A 136 -18.22 -20.36 -11.05
N GLU A 137 -17.54 -21.34 -11.62
CA GLU A 137 -17.75 -21.76 -13.01
C GLU A 137 -18.02 -23.26 -13.07
N LEU A 138 -18.94 -23.69 -13.95
CA LEU A 138 -19.18 -25.12 -14.16
C LEU A 138 -17.89 -25.82 -14.58
N GLY A 139 -17.58 -26.93 -13.91
CA GLY A 139 -16.38 -27.68 -14.21
C GLY A 139 -16.49 -29.15 -13.84
N VAL A 140 -15.56 -29.93 -14.38
CA VAL A 140 -15.43 -31.36 -14.08
C VAL A 140 -14.13 -31.54 -13.31
N PRO A 141 -14.20 -31.95 -12.03
CA PRO A 141 -13.00 -32.19 -11.24
C PRO A 141 -12.22 -33.38 -11.79
N SER A 142 -10.90 -33.28 -11.76
CA SER A 142 -9.96 -34.37 -11.95
C SER A 142 -9.84 -35.22 -10.68
N ASP A 143 -9.23 -36.41 -10.80
CA ASP A 143 -9.09 -37.36 -9.69
C ASP A 143 -8.26 -36.82 -8.50
N SER A 144 -7.49 -35.75 -8.70
CA SER A 144 -6.64 -35.12 -7.67
C SER A 144 -7.26 -33.89 -7.01
N GLU A 145 -8.37 -33.37 -7.54
CA GLU A 145 -9.01 -32.15 -7.05
C GLU A 145 -10.03 -32.45 -5.96
N THR A 146 -10.15 -31.53 -5.01
CA THR A 146 -11.03 -31.67 -3.87
C THR A 146 -12.44 -31.17 -4.20
N VAL A 147 -13.44 -31.96 -3.83
CA VAL A 147 -14.85 -31.63 -4.03
C VAL A 147 -15.57 -31.61 -2.69
N THR A 148 -16.13 -30.45 -2.34
CA THR A 148 -16.89 -30.25 -1.09
C THR A 148 -18.36 -30.02 -1.41
N ASN A 149 -19.29 -30.59 -0.64
CA ASN A 149 -20.70 -30.25 -0.83
C ASN A 149 -20.98 -28.86 -0.27
N PHE A 150 -21.82 -28.08 -0.94
CA PHE A 150 -22.23 -26.75 -0.47
C PHE A 150 -22.75 -26.75 0.98
N THR A 151 -23.47 -27.81 1.39
CA THR A 151 -24.02 -27.94 2.75
C THR A 151 -22.97 -28.18 3.83
N ASP A 152 -21.75 -28.52 3.44
CA ASP A 152 -20.64 -28.81 4.36
C ASP A 152 -19.78 -27.56 4.58
N LEU A 153 -20.00 -26.48 3.79
CA LEU A 153 -19.33 -25.20 3.98
C LEU A 153 -19.73 -24.53 5.30
N PRO A 154 -18.85 -23.69 5.89
CA PRO A 154 -19.19 -22.85 7.05
C PRO A 154 -20.44 -22.01 6.80
N ALA A 155 -21.31 -21.88 7.80
CA ALA A 155 -22.60 -21.19 7.65
C ALA A 155 -22.43 -19.73 7.16
N ASP A 156 -21.42 -19.03 7.68
CA ASP A 156 -21.15 -17.63 7.38
C ASP A 156 -20.67 -17.42 5.91
N LEU A 157 -20.18 -18.46 5.23
CA LEU A 157 -19.82 -18.40 3.80
C LEU A 157 -20.94 -18.80 2.84
N ARG A 158 -21.96 -19.51 3.33
CA ARG A 158 -22.92 -20.17 2.43
C ARG A 158 -23.67 -19.18 1.57
N ASP A 159 -24.02 -18.03 2.10
CA ASP A 159 -24.78 -17.04 1.33
C ASP A 159 -23.92 -16.43 0.21
N GLU A 160 -22.66 -16.13 0.49
CA GLU A 160 -21.70 -15.58 -0.46
C GLU A 160 -21.34 -16.58 -1.56
N VAL A 161 -21.04 -17.83 -1.16
CA VAL A 161 -20.77 -18.92 -2.11
C VAL A 161 -22.02 -19.24 -2.92
N ARG A 162 -23.23 -19.20 -2.32
CA ARG A 162 -24.48 -19.38 -3.08
C ARG A 162 -24.64 -18.28 -4.12
N THR A 163 -24.37 -17.02 -3.78
CA THR A 163 -24.41 -15.93 -4.73
C THR A 163 -23.44 -16.19 -5.89
N ALA A 164 -22.18 -16.55 -5.61
CA ALA A 164 -21.23 -16.90 -6.66
C ALA A 164 -21.69 -18.08 -7.53
N LEU A 165 -22.27 -19.13 -6.94
CA LEU A 165 -22.80 -20.29 -7.68
C LEU A 165 -23.98 -19.93 -8.60
N VAL A 166 -24.84 -18.98 -8.19
CA VAL A 166 -26.05 -18.60 -8.93
C VAL A 166 -25.79 -17.50 -9.96
N GLU A 167 -24.95 -16.53 -9.60
CA GLU A 167 -24.70 -15.32 -10.40
C GLU A 167 -23.38 -15.38 -11.19
N GLY A 168 -22.48 -16.32 -10.84
CA GLY A 168 -21.16 -16.51 -11.43
C GLY A 168 -20.05 -15.92 -10.57
N ASP A 169 -20.34 -14.87 -9.83
CA ASP A 169 -19.39 -14.20 -8.94
C ASP A 169 -20.04 -13.58 -7.70
N TYR A 170 -19.23 -13.37 -6.67
CA TYR A 170 -19.55 -12.59 -5.49
C TYR A 170 -18.36 -11.71 -5.14
N TYR A 171 -18.61 -10.45 -4.80
CA TYR A 171 -17.60 -9.51 -4.33
C TYR A 171 -17.95 -8.98 -2.95
N ALA A 172 -16.99 -9.06 -2.03
CA ALA A 172 -17.03 -8.40 -0.74
C ALA A 172 -16.12 -7.16 -0.76
N PRO A 173 -16.65 -5.97 -0.39
CA PRO A 173 -15.86 -4.75 -0.34
C PRO A 173 -14.85 -4.75 0.83
N SER A 174 -13.89 -3.83 0.76
CA SER A 174 -12.87 -3.63 1.80
C SER A 174 -13.49 -3.36 3.17
N GLY A 175 -12.84 -3.82 4.24
CA GLY A 175 -13.31 -3.67 5.64
C GLY A 175 -14.19 -4.82 6.12
N LYS A 176 -14.59 -5.73 5.22
CA LYS A 176 -15.27 -6.98 5.60
C LYS A 176 -14.29 -8.09 6.08
N TRP A 177 -13.01 -7.75 6.28
CA TRP A 177 -11.89 -8.70 6.39
C TRP A 177 -11.90 -9.55 7.67
N ASP A 178 -12.32 -9.00 8.81
CA ASP A 178 -12.45 -9.74 10.08
C ASP A 178 -13.46 -10.91 9.99
N SER A 179 -14.24 -10.96 8.92
CA SER A 179 -15.25 -11.97 8.63
C SER A 179 -14.82 -12.97 7.57
N LEU A 180 -13.52 -13.11 7.26
CA LEU A 180 -13.04 -14.17 6.39
C LEU A 180 -12.83 -15.48 7.14
N PRO A 181 -13.77 -16.43 7.09
CA PRO A 181 -13.46 -17.80 7.41
C PRO A 181 -12.38 -18.28 6.45
N GLN A 182 -11.48 -19.11 7.00
CA GLN A 182 -10.35 -19.71 6.32
C GLN A 182 -10.71 -20.05 4.86
N PRO A 183 -10.08 -19.41 3.88
CA PRO A 183 -10.60 -19.26 2.53
C PRO A 183 -10.76 -20.61 1.87
N LEU A 184 -11.98 -21.16 1.75
CA LEU A 184 -12.26 -22.43 1.05
C LEU A 184 -11.13 -23.47 1.24
N GLY A 185 -10.60 -23.60 2.47
CA GLY A 185 -9.17 -23.82 2.80
C GLY A 185 -8.33 -24.79 1.95
N ASP A 186 -8.96 -25.76 1.31
CA ASP A 186 -8.35 -26.76 0.44
C ASP A 186 -9.34 -27.28 -0.64
N THR A 187 -10.38 -26.53 -1.00
CA THR A 187 -11.47 -26.97 -1.90
C THR A 187 -11.36 -26.33 -3.28
N ASP A 188 -11.11 -27.16 -4.30
CA ASP A 188 -11.08 -26.73 -5.71
C ASP A 188 -12.49 -26.62 -6.30
N TYR A 189 -13.43 -27.46 -5.84
CA TYR A 189 -14.79 -27.55 -6.37
C TYR A 189 -15.88 -27.61 -5.29
N VAL A 190 -17.00 -26.95 -5.55
CA VAL A 190 -18.22 -27.05 -4.74
C VAL A 190 -19.32 -27.76 -5.53
N ARG A 191 -19.97 -28.74 -4.88
CA ARG A 191 -21.15 -29.41 -5.41
C ARG A 191 -22.43 -28.71 -4.94
N TYR A 192 -23.26 -28.26 -5.88
CA TYR A 192 -24.52 -27.57 -5.64
C TYR A 192 -25.58 -28.01 -6.67
N GLU A 193 -26.79 -28.35 -6.22
CA GLU A 193 -27.93 -28.75 -7.08
C GLU A 193 -27.60 -29.77 -8.20
N ASN A 194 -26.79 -30.79 -7.88
CA ASN A 194 -26.25 -31.85 -8.76
C ASN A 194 -25.14 -31.43 -9.73
N GLU A 195 -24.82 -30.16 -9.80
CA GLU A 195 -23.71 -29.63 -10.59
C GLU A 195 -22.46 -29.46 -9.73
N THR A 196 -21.32 -29.29 -10.39
CA THR A 196 -20.01 -29.14 -9.73
C THR A 196 -19.35 -27.92 -10.33
N TYR A 197 -19.01 -26.98 -9.45
CA TYR A 197 -18.49 -25.67 -9.81
C TYR A 197 -17.06 -25.58 -9.33
N ARG A 198 -16.15 -25.21 -10.23
CA ARG A 198 -14.80 -24.81 -9.87
C ARG A 198 -14.90 -23.47 -9.18
N MET A 199 -14.30 -23.37 -8.00
CA MET A 199 -14.27 -22.13 -7.24
C MET A 199 -12.93 -21.45 -7.49
N GLU A 200 -12.94 -20.15 -7.74
CA GLU A 200 -11.73 -19.34 -7.63
C GLU A 200 -11.94 -18.25 -6.57
N TYR A 201 -10.87 -17.92 -5.87
CA TYR A 201 -10.88 -16.97 -4.77
C TYR A 201 -9.75 -15.96 -4.98
N VAL A 202 -10.08 -14.68 -4.95
CA VAL A 202 -9.12 -13.59 -5.14
C VAL A 202 -9.23 -12.63 -3.96
N VAL A 203 -8.09 -12.27 -3.38
CA VAL A 203 -7.99 -11.27 -2.32
C VAL A 203 -7.44 -9.99 -2.91
N GLY A 204 -8.04 -8.86 -2.53
CA GLY A 204 -7.50 -7.53 -2.79
C GLY A 204 -7.15 -6.83 -1.48
N ASP A 205 -5.87 -6.50 -1.30
CA ASP A 205 -5.36 -5.77 -0.15
C ASP A 205 -5.26 -4.27 -0.46
N GLN A 206 -5.66 -3.44 0.50
CA GLN A 206 -5.54 -1.99 0.46
C GLN A 206 -5.05 -1.49 1.82
N TRP A 207 -3.80 -1.05 1.86
CA TRP A 207 -3.27 -0.34 3.03
C TRP A 207 -3.83 1.09 3.07
N ALA A 208 -4.20 1.55 4.26
CA ALA A 208 -4.51 2.96 4.48
C ALA A 208 -3.25 3.82 4.37
N ASP A 209 -3.42 5.03 3.88
CA ASP A 209 -2.38 6.05 3.90
C ASP A 209 -2.48 6.86 5.19
N LEU A 210 -1.34 7.27 5.73
CA LEU A 210 -1.28 8.11 6.92
C LEU A 210 -0.80 9.50 6.55
N MET A 211 -1.49 10.54 7.01
CA MET A 211 -1.07 11.93 6.80
C MET A 211 -0.70 12.59 8.11
N THR A 212 0.38 13.34 8.07
CA THR A 212 0.79 14.27 9.13
C THR A 212 0.96 15.67 8.57
N VAL A 213 0.77 16.67 9.44
CA VAL A 213 0.88 18.07 9.09
C VAL A 213 1.83 18.77 10.05
N GLU A 214 2.79 19.50 9.50
CA GLU A 214 3.77 20.25 10.29
C GLU A 214 3.87 21.68 9.78
N ARG A 215 3.84 22.66 10.70
CA ARG A 215 4.08 24.06 10.36
C ARG A 215 5.51 24.26 9.87
N VAL A 216 5.69 25.09 8.85
CA VAL A 216 7.00 25.49 8.31
C VAL A 216 7.25 26.97 8.63
N ASP A 217 8.46 27.27 9.11
CA ASP A 217 8.93 28.63 9.46
C ASP A 217 9.73 29.31 8.33
#